data_AF-A0A661CRC3-F1
#
_entry.id   AF-A0A661CRC3-F1
#
_cell.length_a   1.000
_cell.length_b   1.000
_cell.length_c   1.000
_cell.angle_alpha   90.00
_cell.angle_beta   90.00
_cell.angle_gamma   90.00
#
_symmetry.space_group_name_H-M   'P 1'
#
loop_
_entity.id
_entity.type
_entity.pdbx_description
1 polymer ?
#
loop_
_entity_poly.entity_id
_entity_poly.type
_entity_poly.pdbx_seq_one_letter_code
_entity_poly.pdbx_strand_id
1 'polypeptide(L)'
;MAQEGVDGSEGVAVLGNLSEINTISHALTRGTFKGLLRYSGQHRDSNLHMVQDSNTADISNEKKQQYSTIGGYLGYETAPFYNTSIGATVYTSQPVGNNPSNRKGLGGLDERDGDQDSYTVWGEAYIKFEQEGHRIKVGRQEMPDYKFVSLSDVRMTPITHQGAIYENTLLDDWQFNAAYISKMKERNADEFIDMAKGARLKEGGNGSRKMIRGSYDPSDYDSDGYTGDKKE
;
A
#
# COMPACT_ATOMS: atom_id res chain seq x y z
N MET A 1 -64.68 14.99 -7.85
CA MET A 1 -63.48 15.84 -7.71
C MET A 1 -62.50 15.05 -6.85
N ALA A 2 -61.91 13.95 -7.33
CA ALA A 2 -60.91 13.83 -8.40
C ALA A 2 -59.66 14.67 -8.11
N GLN A 3 -58.66 14.06 -7.47
CA GLN A 3 -57.29 14.02 -8.01
C GLN A 3 -56.52 12.82 -7.44
N GLU A 4 -56.10 11.97 -8.36
CA GLU A 4 -55.20 10.82 -8.22
C GLU A 4 -53.72 11.25 -8.21
N GLY A 5 -52.84 10.31 -7.82
CA GLY A 5 -51.42 10.29 -8.18
C GLY A 5 -50.48 10.78 -7.06
N VAL A 6 -49.32 10.17 -6.78
CA VAL A 6 -48.51 9.23 -7.55
C VAL A 6 -47.70 8.36 -6.58
N ASP A 7 -47.75 7.06 -6.80
CA ASP A 7 -46.83 6.02 -6.32
C ASP A 7 -45.42 6.33 -6.87
N GLY A 8 -44.48 6.59 -5.96
CA GLY A 8 -43.08 6.90 -6.25
C GLY A 8 -42.16 5.74 -5.89
N SER A 9 -42.51 4.52 -6.31
CA SER A 9 -41.56 3.41 -6.43
C SER A 9 -40.58 3.70 -7.58
N GLU A 10 -39.54 4.49 -7.30
CA GLU A 10 -38.38 4.57 -8.21
C GLU A 10 -37.54 3.29 -8.08
N GLY A 11 -38.06 2.23 -8.70
CA GLY A 11 -37.25 1.16 -9.20
C GLY A 11 -36.27 1.73 -10.21
N VAL A 12 -35.01 1.83 -9.82
CA VAL A 12 -33.90 1.97 -10.77
C VAL A 12 -33.79 0.63 -11.51
N ALA A 13 -34.60 0.49 -12.55
CA ALA A 13 -34.45 -0.57 -13.53
C ALA A 13 -33.20 -0.29 -14.37
N VAL A 14 -32.03 -0.72 -13.89
CA VAL A 14 -30.91 -1.02 -14.80
C VAL A 14 -31.20 -2.39 -15.41
N LEU A 15 -32.16 -2.42 -16.33
CA LEU A 15 -32.35 -3.53 -17.28
C LEU A 15 -31.28 -3.41 -18.38
N GLY A 16 -30.04 -3.64 -17.99
CA GLY A 16 -28.99 -4.08 -18.89
C GLY A 16 -28.78 -5.56 -18.61
N ASN A 17 -29.01 -6.42 -19.61
CA ASN A 17 -28.62 -7.83 -19.52
C ASN A 17 -27.15 -7.91 -19.06
N LEU A 18 -26.94 -8.23 -17.77
CA LEU A 18 -25.68 -8.73 -17.25
C LEU A 18 -25.48 -10.09 -17.90
N SER A 19 -25.04 -10.09 -19.16
CA SER A 19 -24.57 -11.30 -19.80
C SER A 19 -23.49 -11.86 -18.89
N GLU A 20 -23.76 -13.03 -18.32
CA GLU A 20 -22.85 -13.76 -17.46
C GLU A 20 -21.44 -13.70 -18.07
N ILE A 21 -20.45 -13.39 -17.23
CA ILE A 21 -19.06 -13.39 -17.65
C ILE A 21 -18.66 -14.87 -17.84
N ASN A 22 -18.93 -15.40 -19.03
CA ASN A 22 -18.72 -16.80 -19.38
C ASN A 22 -17.40 -17.03 -20.11
N THR A 23 -16.63 -15.97 -20.37
CA THR A 23 -15.32 -16.06 -21.01
C THR A 23 -14.30 -15.13 -20.35
N ILE A 24 -13.03 -15.53 -20.41
CA ILE A 24 -11.90 -14.72 -19.95
C ILE A 24 -11.84 -13.38 -20.70
N SER A 25 -12.20 -13.36 -21.99
CA SER A 25 -12.25 -12.13 -22.79
C SER A 25 -13.26 -11.12 -22.24
N HIS A 26 -14.44 -11.58 -21.83
CA HIS A 26 -15.44 -10.72 -21.20
C HIS A 26 -14.95 -10.20 -19.84
N ALA A 27 -14.27 -11.03 -19.06
CA ALA A 27 -13.67 -10.64 -17.78
C ALA A 27 -12.63 -9.51 -17.95
N LEU A 28 -11.79 -9.62 -18.97
CA LEU A 28 -10.73 -8.67 -19.33
C LEU A 28 -11.22 -7.38 -20.02
N THR A 29 -12.43 -7.35 -20.55
CA THR A 29 -12.97 -6.17 -21.25
C THR A 29 -13.96 -5.39 -20.39
N ARG A 30 -14.54 -6.04 -19.37
CA ARG A 30 -15.56 -5.46 -18.49
C ARG A 30 -15.07 -5.17 -17.07
N GLY A 31 -13.76 -5.26 -16.86
CA GLY A 31 -13.15 -4.84 -15.60
C GLY A 31 -13.26 -3.34 -15.32
N THR A 32 -12.74 -2.94 -14.17
CA THR A 32 -12.79 -1.58 -13.66
C THR A 32 -11.40 -0.96 -13.69
N PHE A 33 -11.32 0.29 -14.15
CA PHE A 33 -10.12 1.10 -14.02
C PHE A 33 -10.23 1.97 -12.76
N LYS A 34 -9.12 2.10 -12.05
CA LYS A 34 -8.93 3.11 -11.01
C LYS A 34 -7.72 3.94 -11.35
N GLY A 35 -7.78 5.24 -11.10
CA GLY A 35 -6.65 6.11 -11.35
C GLY A 35 -6.74 7.37 -10.53
N LEU A 36 -5.57 7.90 -10.20
CA LEU A 36 -5.41 9.18 -9.53
C LEU A 36 -4.17 9.85 -10.09
N LEU A 37 -4.29 11.14 -10.39
CA LEU A 37 -3.14 12.02 -10.57
C LEU A 37 -3.07 12.96 -9.35
N ARG A 38 -1.89 13.07 -8.75
CA ARG A 38 -1.66 13.80 -7.52
C ARG A 38 -0.40 14.65 -7.67
N TYR A 39 -0.51 15.92 -7.33
CA TYR A 39 0.64 16.74 -6.95
C TYR A 39 0.74 16.73 -5.43
N SER A 40 1.94 16.54 -4.90
CA SER A 40 2.19 16.55 -3.46
C SER A 40 3.46 17.32 -3.18
N GLY A 41 3.38 18.28 -2.26
CA GLY A 41 4.53 19.00 -1.77
C GLY A 41 4.38 19.27 -0.29
N GLN A 42 5.49 19.15 0.44
CA GLN A 42 5.52 19.43 1.87
C GLN A 42 6.79 20.20 2.21
N HIS A 43 6.69 21.08 3.19
CA HIS A 43 7.80 21.82 3.77
C HIS A 43 7.67 21.73 5.29
N ARG A 44 8.76 21.37 5.96
CA ARG A 44 8.84 21.26 7.42
C ARG A 44 10.12 21.94 7.90
N ASP A 45 9.99 22.88 8.81
CA ASP A 45 11.10 23.48 9.55
C ASP A 45 10.99 23.03 11.01
N SER A 46 11.86 22.11 11.44
CA SER A 46 11.83 21.49 12.76
C SER A 46 13.22 21.03 13.18
N ASN A 47 13.49 21.07 14.48
CA ASN A 47 14.71 20.46 15.04
C ASN A 47 14.69 18.92 14.97
N LEU A 48 13.53 18.31 14.67
CA LEU A 48 13.40 16.87 14.47
C LEU A 48 13.51 16.55 12.97
N HIS A 49 14.63 15.95 12.59
CA HIS A 49 14.85 15.45 11.25
C HIS A 49 15.00 13.92 11.34
N MET A 50 14.09 13.19 10.69
CA MET A 50 14.12 11.74 10.59
C MET A 50 14.01 11.40 9.11
N VAL A 51 14.96 10.65 8.59
CA VAL A 51 14.88 10.08 7.23
C VAL A 51 14.14 8.76 7.33
N GLN A 52 13.25 8.51 6.38
CA GLN A 52 12.44 7.29 6.42
C GLN A 52 13.27 6.09 5.98
N ASP A 53 13.97 6.18 4.84
CA ASP A 53 14.56 5.00 4.18
C ASP A 53 16.10 4.98 4.16
N SER A 54 16.75 5.97 4.77
CA SER A 54 18.21 6.06 4.80
C SER A 54 18.78 5.62 6.15
N ASN A 55 19.84 4.81 6.10
CA ASN A 55 20.57 4.33 7.29
C ASN A 55 21.70 5.27 7.71
N THR A 56 21.96 6.34 6.96
CA THR A 56 22.89 7.37 7.38
C THR A 56 22.21 8.26 8.43
N ALA A 57 22.70 8.16 9.65
CA ALA A 57 22.46 9.15 10.70
C ALA A 57 23.11 10.51 10.39
N ASP A 58 23.67 10.70 9.18
CA ASP A 58 24.22 11.97 8.74
C ASP A 58 23.11 12.87 8.23
N ILE A 59 22.21 13.15 9.17
CA ILE A 59 21.24 14.19 9.02
C ILE A 59 22.01 15.45 9.32
N SER A 60 22.42 16.17 8.27
CA SER A 60 22.96 17.51 8.43
C SER A 60 22.07 18.28 9.41
N ASN A 61 22.65 19.19 10.19
CA ASN A 61 21.94 20.01 11.18
C ASN A 61 20.89 20.97 10.54
N GLU A 62 20.45 20.71 9.29
CA GLU A 62 19.36 21.38 8.63
C GLU A 62 18.02 20.98 9.25
N LYS A 63 17.40 21.97 9.87
CA LYS A 63 16.02 21.92 10.36
C LYS A 63 14.98 21.76 9.25
N LYS A 64 15.39 21.96 7.99
CA LYS A 64 14.49 22.08 6.85
C LYS A 64 14.39 20.76 6.12
N GLN A 65 13.15 20.33 5.90
CA GLN A 65 12.81 19.23 5.03
C GLN A 65 11.79 19.70 4.01
N GLN A 66 11.93 19.30 2.76
CA GLN A 66 11.00 19.65 1.70
C GLN A 66 11.00 18.60 0.59
N TYR A 67 9.83 18.41 0.00
CA TYR A 67 9.70 17.77 -1.30
C TYR A 67 8.58 18.40 -2.11
N SER A 68 8.62 18.18 -3.41
CA SER A 68 7.61 18.54 -4.39
C SER A 68 7.64 17.50 -5.51
N THR A 69 6.52 16.83 -5.73
CA THR A 69 6.41 15.72 -6.68
C THR A 69 5.05 15.70 -7.36
N ILE A 70 5.03 15.21 -8.60
CA ILE A 70 3.83 14.83 -9.33
C ILE A 70 3.85 13.32 -9.55
N GLY A 71 2.71 12.68 -9.43
CA GLY A 71 2.62 11.23 -9.51
C GLY A 71 1.19 10.75 -9.35
N GLY A 72 1.03 9.50 -8.98
CA GLY A 72 -0.28 8.90 -8.79
C GLY A 72 -0.27 7.42 -9.08
N TYR A 73 -1.43 6.90 -9.49
CA TYR A 73 -1.57 5.49 -9.81
C TYR A 73 -2.54 5.26 -10.95
N LEU A 74 -2.34 4.14 -11.62
CA LEU A 74 -3.26 3.56 -12.59
C LEU A 74 -3.39 2.07 -12.31
N GLY A 75 -4.63 1.61 -12.17
CA GLY A 75 -4.96 0.24 -11.83
C GLY A 75 -6.09 -0.28 -12.67
N TYR A 76 -6.10 -1.61 -12.80
CA TYR A 76 -7.13 -2.35 -13.49
C TYR A 76 -7.46 -3.61 -12.71
N GLU A 77 -8.75 -3.89 -12.51
CA GLU A 77 -9.27 -5.15 -11.95
C GLU A 77 -10.25 -5.76 -12.95
N THR A 78 -10.09 -7.03 -13.30
CA THR A 78 -11.02 -7.74 -14.19
C THR A 78 -12.41 -7.85 -13.58
N ALA A 79 -13.44 -7.93 -14.41
CA ALA A 79 -14.75 -8.38 -13.95
C ALA A 79 -14.63 -9.81 -13.39
N PRO A 80 -15.46 -10.18 -12.40
CA PRO A 80 -15.40 -11.51 -11.80
C PRO A 80 -15.76 -12.58 -12.83
N PHE A 81 -14.83 -13.52 -13.04
CA PHE A 81 -15.02 -14.74 -13.82
C PHE A 81 -15.07 -15.91 -12.84
N TYR A 82 -16.22 -16.58 -12.72
CA TYR A 82 -16.47 -17.56 -11.66
C TYR A 82 -16.08 -17.03 -10.28
N ASN A 83 -16.64 -15.86 -9.91
CA ASN A 83 -16.38 -15.19 -8.62
C ASN A 83 -14.91 -14.76 -8.41
N THR A 84 -14.06 -14.87 -9.44
CA THR A 84 -12.62 -14.59 -9.36
C THR A 84 -12.25 -13.39 -10.23
N SER A 85 -11.53 -12.43 -9.65
CA SER A 85 -10.96 -11.26 -10.33
C SER A 85 -9.45 -11.22 -10.18
N ILE A 86 -8.76 -10.65 -11.17
CA ILE A 86 -7.33 -10.36 -11.11
C ILE A 86 -7.17 -8.85 -11.18
N GLY A 87 -6.32 -8.28 -10.32
CA GLY A 87 -6.07 -6.84 -10.30
C GLY A 87 -4.59 -6.51 -10.23
N ALA A 88 -4.21 -5.41 -10.87
CA ALA A 88 -2.87 -4.84 -10.79
C ALA A 88 -2.94 -3.32 -10.74
N THR A 89 -2.02 -2.68 -10.02
CA THR A 89 -1.92 -1.21 -9.95
C THR A 89 -0.46 -0.79 -9.94
N VAL A 90 -0.13 0.11 -10.86
CA VAL A 90 1.17 0.77 -10.92
C VAL A 90 1.06 2.13 -10.24
N TYR A 91 2.04 2.45 -9.40
CA TYR A 91 2.18 3.73 -8.73
C TYR A 91 3.45 4.41 -9.20
N THR A 92 3.45 5.73 -9.27
CA THR A 92 4.63 6.51 -9.66
C THR A 92 4.72 7.82 -8.89
N SER A 93 5.94 8.29 -8.67
CA SER A 93 6.25 9.60 -8.10
C SER A 93 7.45 10.18 -8.83
N GLN A 94 7.32 11.40 -9.35
CA GLN A 94 8.36 12.09 -10.10
C GLN A 94 8.69 13.42 -9.43
N PRO A 95 9.98 13.73 -9.15
CA PRO A 95 10.36 15.00 -8.54
C PRO A 95 10.03 16.16 -9.49
N VAL A 96 9.47 17.23 -8.96
CA VAL A 96 9.24 18.48 -9.70
C VAL A 96 9.65 19.68 -8.85
N GLY A 97 10.26 20.69 -9.46
CA GLY A 97 10.73 21.87 -8.74
C GLY A 97 12.00 21.59 -7.93
N ASN A 98 12.09 22.16 -6.71
CA ASN A 98 13.32 22.17 -5.91
C ASN A 98 13.30 21.09 -4.81
N ASN A 99 14.01 19.98 -5.04
CA ASN A 99 14.13 18.83 -4.12
C ASN A 99 15.59 18.56 -3.76
N PRO A 100 16.23 19.41 -2.92
CA PRO A 100 17.64 19.21 -2.59
C PRO A 100 17.80 18.00 -1.66
N SER A 101 18.85 17.21 -1.87
CA SER A 101 19.09 15.95 -1.16
C SER A 101 19.36 16.13 0.34
N ASN A 102 19.83 17.31 0.74
CA ASN A 102 20.03 17.66 2.15
C ASN A 102 18.73 18.05 2.89
N ARG A 103 17.57 18.06 2.23
CA ARG A 103 16.25 18.37 2.82
C ARG A 103 15.22 17.24 2.69
N LYS A 104 15.67 15.99 2.59
CA LYS A 104 14.83 14.78 2.53
C LYS A 104 14.17 14.44 3.89
N GLY A 105 13.43 13.33 3.97
CA GLY A 105 12.86 12.77 5.19
C GLY A 105 11.36 13.05 5.39
N LEU A 106 10.67 13.39 4.30
CA LEU A 106 9.23 13.60 4.31
C LEU A 106 8.46 12.50 3.58
N GLY A 107 9.16 11.59 2.88
CA GLY A 107 8.56 10.38 2.29
C GLY A 107 7.65 10.66 1.09
N GLY A 108 7.94 11.72 0.34
CA GLY A 108 7.27 12.02 -0.93
C GLY A 108 7.95 11.41 -2.15
N LEU A 109 9.25 11.10 -2.04
CA LEU A 109 10.14 10.60 -3.09
C LEU A 109 11.01 9.47 -2.51
N ASP A 110 11.66 8.68 -3.35
CA ASP A 110 12.60 7.65 -2.87
C ASP A 110 13.84 8.34 -2.29
N GLU A 111 14.27 7.89 -1.11
CA GLU A 111 15.37 8.48 -0.35
C GLU A 111 16.48 7.48 -0.03
N ARG A 112 16.40 6.26 -0.57
CA ARG A 112 17.27 5.12 -0.23
C ARG A 112 18.73 5.35 -0.61
N ASP A 113 18.98 5.91 -1.79
CA ASP A 113 20.33 6.19 -2.29
C ASP A 113 20.89 7.53 -1.77
N GLY A 114 20.11 8.22 -0.95
CA GLY A 114 20.52 9.45 -0.28
C GLY A 114 20.06 10.73 -0.98
N ASP A 115 19.50 10.65 -2.18
CA ASP A 115 18.87 11.76 -2.88
C ASP A 115 17.34 11.74 -2.71
N GLN A 116 16.60 12.48 -3.55
CA GLN A 116 15.13 12.50 -3.58
C GLN A 116 14.66 12.09 -4.98
N ASP A 117 14.63 10.79 -5.22
CA ASP A 117 14.52 10.20 -6.55
C ASP A 117 13.08 9.85 -6.93
N SER A 118 12.87 9.71 -8.24
CA SER A 118 11.62 9.17 -8.75
C SER A 118 11.52 7.67 -8.48
N TYR A 119 10.29 7.18 -8.40
CA TYR A 119 10.05 5.74 -8.33
C TYR A 119 8.80 5.36 -9.11
N THR A 120 8.78 4.13 -9.61
CA THR A 120 7.60 3.51 -10.24
C THR A 120 7.54 2.04 -9.86
N VAL A 121 6.37 1.59 -9.40
CA VAL A 121 6.24 0.27 -8.79
C VAL A 121 4.87 -0.36 -9.02
N TRP A 122 4.87 -1.66 -9.27
CA TRP A 122 3.66 -2.50 -9.20
C TRP A 122 3.29 -2.74 -7.73
N GLY A 123 2.65 -1.72 -7.14
CA GLY A 123 2.27 -1.69 -5.72
C GLY A 123 1.13 -2.66 -5.40
N GLU A 124 0.29 -3.00 -6.38
CA GLU A 124 -0.72 -4.06 -6.25
C GLU A 124 -0.66 -5.02 -7.42
N ALA A 125 -0.89 -6.30 -7.13
CA ALA A 125 -0.94 -7.42 -8.05
C ALA A 125 -1.54 -8.61 -7.28
N TYR A 126 -2.80 -8.95 -7.54
CA TYR A 126 -3.54 -9.92 -6.74
C TYR A 126 -4.56 -10.72 -7.54
N ILE A 127 -4.97 -11.83 -6.95
CA ILE A 127 -6.17 -12.59 -7.30
C ILE A 127 -7.15 -12.43 -6.15
N LYS A 128 -8.42 -12.16 -6.47
CA LYS A 128 -9.52 -11.97 -5.54
C LYS A 128 -10.62 -12.98 -5.85
N PHE A 129 -11.10 -13.70 -4.86
CA PHE A 129 -12.30 -14.51 -4.93
C PHE A 129 -13.36 -13.91 -4.00
N GLU A 130 -14.60 -13.76 -4.46
CA GLU A 130 -15.70 -13.19 -3.67
C GLU A 130 -17.01 -13.93 -3.93
N GLN A 131 -17.60 -14.51 -2.89
CA GLN A 131 -18.89 -15.20 -2.97
C GLN A 131 -19.65 -15.04 -1.66
N GLU A 132 -20.92 -14.59 -1.73
CA GLU A 132 -21.88 -14.63 -0.61
C GLU A 132 -21.29 -14.05 0.70
N GLY A 133 -20.64 -12.88 0.63
CA GLY A 133 -20.05 -12.22 1.81
C GLY A 133 -18.72 -12.82 2.28
N HIS A 134 -18.18 -13.85 1.63
CA HIS A 134 -16.80 -14.30 1.79
C HIS A 134 -15.92 -13.66 0.73
N ARG A 135 -14.79 -13.07 1.15
CA ARG A 135 -13.75 -12.57 0.25
C ARG A 135 -12.40 -13.14 0.63
N ILE A 136 -11.68 -13.68 -0.35
CA ILE A 136 -10.27 -14.06 -0.22
C ILE A 136 -9.48 -13.25 -1.24
N LYS A 137 -8.37 -12.62 -0.83
CA LYS A 137 -7.51 -11.89 -1.74
C LYS A 137 -6.04 -12.20 -1.46
N VAL A 138 -5.33 -12.66 -2.49
CA VAL A 138 -3.95 -13.15 -2.40
C VAL A 138 -3.07 -12.36 -3.35
N GLY A 139 -1.95 -11.85 -2.84
CA GLY A 139 -0.98 -11.07 -3.59
C GLY A 139 -0.61 -9.76 -2.91
N ARG A 140 -0.22 -8.78 -3.72
CA ARG A 140 0.11 -7.41 -3.29
C ARG A 140 -1.15 -6.55 -3.29
N GLN A 141 -1.43 -5.88 -2.18
CA GLN A 141 -2.68 -5.15 -1.99
C GLN A 141 -2.56 -4.06 -0.94
N GLU A 142 -3.41 -3.03 -1.05
CA GLU A 142 -3.78 -2.19 0.08
C GLU A 142 -4.64 -2.98 1.08
N MET A 143 -4.57 -2.62 2.36
CA MET A 143 -5.26 -3.33 3.45
C MET A 143 -5.99 -2.35 4.40
N PRO A 144 -6.99 -1.58 3.91
CA PRO A 144 -7.64 -0.52 4.69
C PRO A 144 -8.42 -1.04 5.91
N ASP A 145 -8.98 -2.25 5.83
CA ASP A 145 -9.82 -2.82 6.89
C ASP A 145 -9.01 -3.43 8.04
N TYR A 146 -7.69 -3.56 7.86
CA TYR A 146 -6.78 -4.20 8.81
C TYR A 146 -6.09 -3.14 9.67
N LYS A 147 -6.82 -2.58 10.65
CA LYS A 147 -6.35 -1.46 11.50
C LYS A 147 -5.03 -1.71 12.25
N PHE A 148 -4.63 -2.96 12.44
CA PHE A 148 -3.33 -3.33 13.03
C PHE A 148 -2.14 -3.15 12.08
N VAL A 149 -2.43 -2.93 10.80
CA VAL A 149 -1.46 -2.75 9.73
C VAL A 149 -1.67 -1.36 9.16
N SER A 150 -0.62 -0.55 9.12
CA SER A 150 -0.77 0.85 8.74
C SER A 150 -1.14 0.98 7.26
N LEU A 151 -2.35 1.48 6.99
CA LEU A 151 -2.65 2.12 5.72
C LEU A 151 -2.18 3.58 5.82
N SER A 152 -1.12 3.93 5.10
CA SER A 152 -0.59 5.30 5.08
C SER A 152 -0.67 5.85 3.66
N ASP A 153 -1.84 6.39 3.26
CA ASP A 153 -2.03 7.14 2.00
C ASP A 153 -1.96 8.66 2.23
N VAL A 154 -0.98 9.10 3.02
CA VAL A 154 -0.80 10.52 3.36
C VAL A 154 0.35 11.17 2.59
N ARG A 155 0.93 10.46 1.60
CA ARG A 155 2.06 10.92 0.77
C ARG A 155 1.74 10.73 -0.71
N MET A 156 2.71 10.42 -1.58
CA MET A 156 2.40 10.20 -3.00
C MET A 156 1.75 8.84 -3.22
N THR A 157 2.31 7.78 -2.64
CA THR A 157 1.78 6.41 -2.79
C THR A 157 1.50 5.79 -1.42
N PRO A 158 0.52 4.89 -1.33
CA PRO A 158 0.21 4.22 -0.08
C PRO A 158 1.25 3.15 0.27
N ILE A 159 1.20 2.71 1.52
CA ILE A 159 1.83 1.44 1.94
C ILE A 159 0.99 0.29 1.39
N THR A 160 1.63 -0.67 0.73
CA THR A 160 0.99 -1.89 0.26
C THR A 160 1.66 -3.12 0.85
N HIS A 161 0.93 -4.23 0.94
CA HIS A 161 1.34 -5.44 1.63
C HIS A 161 1.22 -6.64 0.72
N GLN A 162 2.15 -7.60 0.86
CA GLN A 162 2.11 -8.88 0.18
C GLN A 162 1.67 -9.98 1.16
N GLY A 163 0.57 -10.65 0.84
CA GLY A 163 0.02 -11.67 1.70
C GLY A 163 -1.28 -12.26 1.18
N ALA A 164 -2.00 -12.93 2.08
CA ALA A 164 -3.34 -13.43 1.87
C ALA A 164 -4.27 -12.86 2.94
N ILE A 165 -5.45 -12.44 2.52
CA ILE A 165 -6.49 -11.94 3.42
C ILE A 165 -7.78 -12.72 3.23
N TYR A 166 -8.56 -12.79 4.29
CA TYR A 166 -9.90 -13.34 4.31
C TYR A 166 -10.82 -12.38 5.07
N GLU A 167 -11.93 -12.01 4.44
CA GLU A 167 -12.95 -11.13 4.99
C GLU A 167 -14.30 -11.86 4.93
N ASN A 168 -15.10 -11.71 5.99
CA ASN A 168 -16.44 -12.27 6.06
C ASN A 168 -17.43 -11.25 6.62
N THR A 169 -18.55 -11.07 5.92
CA THR A 169 -19.64 -10.14 6.26
C THR A 169 -21.01 -10.84 6.25
N LEU A 170 -21.06 -12.13 6.59
CA LEU A 170 -22.31 -12.90 6.58
C LEU A 170 -23.29 -12.52 7.70
N LEU A 171 -22.76 -11.97 8.79
CA LEU A 171 -23.55 -11.52 9.93
C LEU A 171 -23.76 -10.02 9.81
N ASP A 172 -25.02 -9.59 9.86
CA ASP A 172 -25.38 -8.18 9.86
C ASP A 172 -24.63 -7.44 10.98
N ASP A 173 -24.10 -6.25 10.67
CA ASP A 173 -23.28 -5.41 11.57
C ASP A 173 -21.92 -6.00 12.03
N TRP A 174 -21.53 -7.18 11.57
CA TRP A 174 -20.25 -7.80 11.89
C TRP A 174 -19.38 -8.03 10.65
N GLN A 175 -18.11 -7.64 10.76
CA GLN A 175 -17.07 -7.97 9.78
C GLN A 175 -15.93 -8.71 10.48
N PHE A 176 -15.65 -9.92 10.02
CA PHE A 176 -14.48 -10.70 10.44
C PHE A 176 -13.38 -10.57 9.41
N ASN A 177 -12.16 -10.24 9.86
CA ASN A 177 -10.99 -10.02 9.01
C ASN A 177 -9.82 -10.87 9.54
N ALA A 178 -9.19 -11.64 8.67
CA ALA A 178 -8.00 -12.44 8.97
C ALA A 178 -6.94 -12.23 7.87
N ALA A 179 -5.67 -12.09 8.27
CA ALA A 179 -4.58 -11.84 7.33
C ALA A 179 -3.32 -12.60 7.70
N TYR A 180 -2.63 -13.09 6.66
CA TYR A 180 -1.25 -13.52 6.71
C TYR A 180 -0.41 -12.61 5.81
N ILE A 181 0.54 -11.88 6.39
CA ILE A 181 1.32 -10.85 5.69
C ILE A 181 2.80 -11.18 5.81
N SER A 182 3.50 -11.14 4.70
CA SER A 182 4.92 -11.50 4.61
C SER A 182 5.83 -10.33 4.30
N LYS A 183 5.36 -9.38 3.48
CA LYS A 183 6.15 -8.23 3.04
C LYS A 183 5.31 -6.96 3.00
N MET A 184 5.98 -5.82 3.07
CA MET A 184 5.40 -4.49 2.88
C MET A 184 6.26 -3.66 1.95
N LYS A 185 5.61 -2.77 1.20
CA LYS A 185 6.24 -1.68 0.46
C LYS A 185 5.93 -0.39 1.20
N GLU A 186 6.96 0.35 1.59
CA GLU A 186 6.77 1.67 2.19
C GLU A 186 6.18 2.69 1.18
N ARG A 187 5.67 3.82 1.69
CA ARG A 187 4.94 4.85 0.92
C ARG A 187 5.78 5.60 -0.14
N ASN A 188 7.09 5.44 -0.13
CA ASN A 188 8.03 6.09 -1.02
C ASN A 188 9.12 5.14 -1.54
N ALA A 189 8.85 3.83 -1.49
CA ALA A 189 9.75 2.79 -1.98
C ALA A 189 9.17 2.10 -3.22
N ASP A 190 10.06 1.55 -4.05
CA ASP A 190 9.71 0.67 -5.18
C ASP A 190 9.87 -0.83 -4.88
N GLU A 191 10.37 -1.17 -3.69
CA GLU A 191 10.64 -2.54 -3.26
C GLU A 191 9.74 -2.99 -2.11
N PHE A 192 9.45 -4.29 -2.10
CA PHE A 192 8.80 -4.95 -0.97
C PHE A 192 9.86 -5.54 -0.04
N ILE A 193 9.87 -5.07 1.20
CA ILE A 193 10.72 -5.54 2.28
C ILE A 193 9.96 -6.46 3.23
N ASP A 194 10.67 -7.31 3.95
CA ASP A 194 10.11 -8.14 5.01
C ASP A 194 9.47 -7.28 6.13
N MET A 195 8.38 -7.76 6.73
CA MET A 195 7.69 -7.07 7.82
C MET A 195 8.62 -6.81 9.02
N ALA A 196 9.55 -7.71 9.33
CA ALA A 196 10.53 -7.53 10.41
C ALA A 196 11.47 -6.34 10.12
N LYS A 197 11.90 -6.19 8.86
CA LYS A 197 12.70 -5.05 8.41
C LYS A 197 11.89 -3.75 8.44
N GLY A 198 10.63 -3.78 7.97
CA GLY A 198 9.73 -2.63 8.00
C GLY A 198 9.37 -2.17 9.42
N ALA A 199 9.34 -3.09 10.40
CA ALA A 199 9.16 -2.77 11.81
C ALA A 199 10.38 -2.09 12.45
N ARG A 200 11.51 -1.96 11.72
CA ARG A 200 12.75 -1.31 12.17
C ARG A 200 13.27 -1.92 13.48
N LEU A 201 13.22 -3.25 13.58
CA LEU A 201 13.69 -3.97 14.74
C LEU A 201 15.18 -3.66 14.99
N LYS A 202 15.47 -3.21 16.20
CA LYS A 202 16.82 -2.90 16.69
C LYS A 202 17.16 -3.87 17.80
N GLU A 203 18.38 -4.40 17.77
CA GLU A 203 18.87 -5.24 18.87
C GLU A 203 19.07 -4.40 20.14
N GLY A 204 18.61 -4.91 21.28
CA GLY A 204 18.76 -4.27 22.58
C GLY A 204 20.06 -4.72 23.26
N GLY A 205 21.11 -3.91 23.18
CA GLY A 205 22.39 -4.16 23.84
C GLY A 205 23.15 -2.86 24.16
N ASN A 206 24.04 -2.91 25.16
CA ASN A 206 24.85 -1.77 25.61
C ASN A 206 25.89 -1.38 24.53
N GLY A 207 25.49 -0.45 23.65
CA GLY A 207 26.37 0.19 22.67
C GLY A 207 26.03 -0.19 21.23
N SER A 208 25.64 0.82 20.44
CA SER A 208 25.17 0.76 19.05
C SER A 208 23.89 -0.07 18.82
N ARG A 209 22.73 0.61 18.80
CA ARG A 209 21.45 0.03 18.35
C ARG A 209 21.51 -0.24 16.85
N LYS A 210 22.01 -1.40 16.47
CA LYS A 210 22.12 -1.82 15.09
C LYS A 210 20.77 -2.27 14.55
N MET A 211 20.43 -1.85 13.32
CA MET A 211 19.19 -2.32 12.68
C MET A 211 19.41 -3.72 12.12
N ILE A 212 18.46 -4.62 12.36
CA ILE A 212 18.50 -5.96 11.77
C ILE A 212 18.14 -5.84 10.29
N ARG A 213 19.02 -6.34 9.42
CA ARG A 213 18.81 -6.36 7.97
C ARG A 213 18.49 -7.75 7.44
N GLY A 214 17.71 -7.79 6.37
CA GLY A 214 17.45 -8.99 5.58
C GLY A 214 16.00 -9.45 5.66
N SER A 215 15.67 -10.45 4.83
CA SER A 215 14.44 -11.22 5.01
C SER A 215 14.48 -11.91 6.37
N TYR A 216 13.32 -12.10 7.01
CA TYR A 216 13.25 -12.91 8.21
C TYR A 216 13.75 -14.33 7.90
N ASP A 217 14.76 -14.76 8.65
CA ASP A 217 15.28 -16.12 8.62
C ASP A 217 15.21 -16.69 10.05
N PRO A 218 14.43 -17.75 10.31
CA PRO A 218 14.37 -18.33 11.64
C PRO A 218 15.72 -18.89 12.12
N SER A 219 16.70 -19.16 11.23
CA SER A 219 18.05 -19.56 11.68
C SER A 219 18.85 -18.42 12.28
N ASP A 220 18.46 -17.17 12.04
CA ASP A 220 19.13 -15.98 12.57
C ASP A 220 18.62 -15.60 13.98
N TYR A 221 17.80 -16.44 14.62
CA TYR A 221 17.25 -16.18 15.96
C TYR A 221 17.39 -17.40 16.89
N ASP A 222 17.76 -17.17 18.15
CA ASP A 222 17.79 -18.17 19.22
C ASP A 222 16.95 -17.73 20.45
N SER A 223 17.10 -18.42 21.59
CA SER A 223 16.37 -18.08 22.82
C SER A 223 16.72 -16.71 23.40
N ASP A 224 17.87 -16.15 23.01
CA ASP A 224 18.46 -14.95 23.57
C ASP A 224 18.37 -13.74 22.60
N GLY A 225 18.14 -13.97 21.30
CA GLY A 225 17.81 -12.90 20.34
C GLY A 225 18.28 -13.15 18.91
N TYR A 226 18.62 -12.08 18.19
CA TYR A 226 19.10 -12.14 16.81
C TYR A 226 20.60 -12.47 16.75
N THR A 227 20.92 -13.63 16.22
CA THR A 227 22.28 -14.17 16.09
C THR A 227 22.88 -14.00 14.69
N GLY A 228 22.08 -13.58 13.71
CA GLY A 228 22.52 -13.45 12.32
C GLY A 228 23.58 -12.36 12.09
N ASP A 229 24.35 -12.52 11.01
CA ASP A 229 25.46 -11.62 10.64
C ASP A 229 25.01 -10.33 9.93
N LYS A 230 23.72 -10.22 9.55
CA LYS A 230 23.19 -9.07 8.78
C LYS A 230 22.82 -7.92 9.71
N LYS A 231 23.81 -7.33 10.37
CA LYS A 231 23.67 -6.17 11.26
C LYS A 231 24.19 -4.89 10.61
N GLU A 232 23.46 -3.77 10.75
CA GLU A 232 23.97 -2.42 10.47
C GLU A 232 24.25 -1.60 11.71
#